data_AF-A0A3B0JLG1-F1
#
_entry.id   AF-A0A3B0JLG1-F1
#
_cell.length_a   1.000
_cell.length_b   1.000
_cell.length_c   1.000
_cell.angle_alpha   90.00
_cell.angle_beta   90.00
_cell.angle_gamma   90.00
#
_symmetry.space_group_name_H-M   'P 1'
#
loop_
_entity.id
_entity.type
_entity.pdbx_description
1 polymer ?
#
loop_
_entity_poly.entity_id
_entity_poly.type
_entity_poly.pdbx_seq_one_letter_code
_entity_poly.pdbx_strand_id
1 'polypeptide(L)'
;MSGTKVLRSLLHELRKASPNGCIKDSLAARYILAQYKKYETTDQQHCKARNEAVFLGQTYLTYLSSLRNYTELYHEFHGRGERTVKDTADLVGFKLPTDPK
;
A
#
# COMPACT_ATOMS: atom_id res chain seq x y z
N MET A 1 -4.68 -1.06 -16.51
CA MET A 1 -4.67 -2.38 -15.84
C MET A 1 -6.05 -3.01 -15.94
N SER A 2 -6.16 -4.33 -16.15
CA SER A 2 -7.46 -5.04 -16.05
C SER A 2 -8.01 -4.92 -14.62
N GLY A 3 -9.33 -4.76 -14.48
CA GLY A 3 -9.98 -4.59 -13.17
C GLY A 3 -9.67 -5.72 -12.17
N THR A 4 -9.53 -6.95 -12.65
CA THR A 4 -9.13 -8.09 -11.81
C THR A 4 -7.71 -7.98 -11.27
N LYS A 5 -6.79 -7.34 -12.01
CA LYS A 5 -5.43 -7.06 -11.52
C LYS A 5 -5.46 -6.03 -10.40
N VAL A 6 -6.24 -4.95 -10.57
CA VAL A 6 -6.40 -3.89 -9.56
C VAL A 6 -7.00 -4.47 -8.27
N LEU A 7 -8.04 -5.30 -8.39
CA LEU A 7 -8.66 -5.99 -7.26
C LEU A 7 -7.65 -6.85 -6.48
N ARG A 8 -6.86 -7.68 -7.18
CA ARG A 8 -5.85 -8.53 -6.54
C ARG A 8 -4.79 -7.73 -5.80
N SER A 9 -4.30 -6.65 -6.42
CA SER A 9 -3.33 -5.76 -5.77
C SER A 9 -3.91 -5.07 -4.54
N LEU A 10 -5.17 -4.61 -4.61
CA LEU A 10 -5.87 -4.00 -3.48
C LEU A 10 -6.00 -4.97 -2.29
N LEU A 11 -6.41 -6.20 -2.56
CA LEU A 11 -6.50 -7.23 -1.53
C LEU A 11 -5.12 -7.57 -0.94
N HIS A 12 -4.07 -7.53 -1.76
CA HIS A 12 -2.70 -7.76 -1.29
C HIS A 12 -2.23 -6.65 -0.34
N GLU A 13 -2.46 -5.38 -0.68
CA GLU A 13 -2.12 -4.26 0.21
C GLU A 13 -2.95 -4.29 1.51
N LEU A 14 -4.24 -4.64 1.43
CA LEU A 14 -5.06 -4.86 2.61
C LEU A 14 -4.57 -6.02 3.48
N ARG A 15 -3.95 -7.04 2.89
CA ARG A 15 -3.30 -8.13 3.64
C ARG A 15 -2.14 -7.61 4.47
N LYS A 16 -1.28 -6.82 3.84
CA LYS A 16 -0.08 -6.26 4.49
C LYS A 16 -0.44 -5.29 5.62
N ALA A 17 -1.54 -4.56 5.47
CA ALA A 17 -2.05 -3.66 6.49
C ALA A 17 -2.82 -4.38 7.62
N SER A 18 -3.22 -5.64 7.43
CA SER A 18 -3.97 -6.39 8.43
C SER A 18 -3.04 -6.94 9.52
N PRO A 19 -3.30 -6.66 10.81
CA PRO A 19 -2.42 -7.09 11.92
C PRO A 19 -2.30 -8.62 12.01
N ASN A 20 -3.32 -9.36 11.58
CA ASN A 20 -3.38 -10.82 11.69
C ASN A 20 -3.14 -11.53 10.33
N GLY A 21 -2.88 -10.78 9.25
CA GLY A 21 -2.74 -11.32 7.89
C GLY A 21 -4.01 -11.97 7.29
N CYS A 22 -5.07 -12.13 8.08
CA CYS A 22 -6.37 -12.61 7.65
C CYS A 22 -7.16 -11.46 7.02
N ILE A 23 -7.53 -11.61 5.74
CA ILE A 23 -8.36 -10.65 5.00
C ILE A 23 -9.85 -11.01 5.11
N LYS A 24 -10.18 -12.28 5.42
CA LYS A 24 -11.55 -12.79 5.34
C LYS A 24 -12.52 -12.01 6.25
N ASP A 25 -12.03 -11.52 7.38
CA ASP A 25 -12.82 -10.75 8.35
C ASP A 25 -12.76 -9.24 8.10
N SER A 26 -11.96 -8.79 7.13
CA SER A 26 -11.86 -7.37 6.81
C SER A 26 -13.14 -6.88 6.14
N LEU A 27 -13.83 -5.95 6.81
CA LEU A 27 -15.00 -5.26 6.26
C LEU A 27 -14.67 -4.60 4.92
N ALA A 28 -13.49 -3.98 4.80
CA ALA A 28 -13.02 -3.33 3.59
C ALA A 28 -12.89 -4.33 2.43
N ALA A 29 -12.30 -5.50 2.67
CA ALA A 29 -12.13 -6.51 1.64
C ALA A 29 -13.48 -7.06 1.16
N ARG A 30 -14.42 -7.33 2.07
CA ARG A 30 -15.79 -7.77 1.69
C ARG A 30 -16.51 -6.70 0.86
N TYR A 31 -16.41 -5.43 1.25
CA TYR A 31 -17.01 -4.32 0.52
C TYR A 31 -16.43 -4.19 -0.89
N ILE A 32 -15.10 -4.21 -1.03
CA ILE A 32 -14.42 -4.09 -2.33
C ILE A 32 -14.81 -5.25 -3.26
N LEU A 33 -14.86 -6.49 -2.73
CA LEU A 33 -15.31 -7.66 -3.50
C LEU A 33 -16.77 -7.50 -3.98
N ALA A 34 -17.66 -7.01 -3.13
CA ALA A 34 -19.06 -6.77 -3.48
C ALA A 34 -19.20 -5.69 -4.57
N GLN A 35 -18.43 -4.59 -4.48
CA GLN A 35 -18.44 -3.54 -5.50
C GLN A 35 -17.92 -4.06 -6.84
N TYR A 36 -16.79 -4.77 -6.86
CA TYR A 36 -16.23 -5.32 -8.10
C TYR A 36 -17.19 -6.30 -8.78
N LYS A 37 -17.89 -7.14 -8.00
CA LYS A 37 -18.92 -8.05 -8.52
C LYS A 37 -20.12 -7.30 -9.11
N LYS A 38 -20.56 -6.21 -8.47
CA LYS A 38 -21.69 -5.38 -8.94
C LYS A 38 -21.41 -4.74 -10.30
N TYR A 39 -20.15 -4.33 -10.54
CA TYR A 39 -19.76 -3.65 -11.78
C TYR A 39 -19.19 -4.59 -12.86
N GLU A 40 -19.23 -5.92 -12.66
CA GLU A 40 -18.69 -6.92 -13.60
C GLU A 40 -19.64 -7.23 -14.78
N THR A 41 -20.96 -7.18 -14.58
CA THR A 41 -21.96 -7.70 -15.55
C THR A 41 -22.86 -6.65 -16.20
N THR A 42 -22.71 -5.36 -15.88
CA THR A 42 -23.68 -4.33 -16.28
C THR A 42 -23.19 -3.57 -17.51
N ASP A 43 -23.36 -4.14 -18.71
CA ASP A 43 -22.64 -3.70 -19.93
C ASP A 43 -23.42 -2.78 -20.91
N GLN A 44 -24.71 -2.45 -20.71
CA GLN A 44 -25.46 -1.68 -21.74
C GLN A 44 -25.65 -0.17 -21.49
N GLN A 45 -25.49 0.34 -20.26
CA GLN A 45 -25.53 1.79 -19.95
C GLN A 45 -24.32 2.29 -19.14
N HIS A 46 -23.38 1.42 -18.77
CA HIS A 46 -22.42 1.68 -17.69
C HIS A 46 -20.94 1.46 -18.04
N CYS A 47 -20.55 1.47 -19.33
CA CYS A 47 -19.12 1.47 -19.71
C CYS A 47 -18.31 2.54 -18.95
N LYS A 48 -18.92 3.69 -18.64
CA LYS A 48 -18.34 4.73 -17.79
C LYS A 48 -18.14 4.26 -16.34
N ALA A 49 -19.14 3.62 -15.74
CA ALA A 49 -19.07 3.13 -14.36
C ALA A 49 -18.04 2.00 -14.17
N ARG A 50 -17.83 1.15 -15.17
CA ARG A 50 -16.76 0.13 -15.14
C ARG A 50 -15.38 0.78 -15.09
N ASN A 51 -15.15 1.79 -15.94
CA ASN A 51 -13.89 2.53 -15.95
C ASN A 51 -13.69 3.33 -14.65
N GLU A 52 -14.76 3.92 -14.11
CA GLU A 52 -14.76 4.62 -12.82
C GLU A 52 -14.39 3.67 -11.67
N ALA A 53 -14.96 2.45 -11.62
CA ALA A 53 -14.63 1.47 -10.59
C ALA A 53 -13.16 1.03 -10.65
N VAL A 54 -12.61 0.85 -11.86
CA VAL A 54 -11.19 0.55 -12.06
C VAL A 54 -10.32 1.72 -11.64
N PHE A 55 -10.68 2.95 -12.02
CA PHE A 55 -9.97 4.17 -11.67
C PHE A 55 -9.95 4.37 -10.15
N LEU A 56 -11.11 4.29 -9.51
CA LEU A 56 -11.26 4.42 -8.06
C LEU A 56 -10.46 3.32 -7.33
N GLY A 57 -10.48 2.09 -7.83
CA GLY A 57 -9.63 1.02 -7.33
C GLY A 57 -8.13 1.32 -7.44
N GLN A 58 -7.67 1.92 -8.55
CA GLN A 58 -6.28 2.34 -8.70
C GLN A 58 -5.92 3.47 -7.75
N THR A 59 -6.79 4.46 -7.56
CA THR A 59 -6.58 5.56 -6.62
C THR A 59 -6.38 5.04 -5.20
N TYR A 60 -7.24 4.12 -4.74
CA TYR A 60 -7.09 3.52 -3.41
C TYR A 60 -5.86 2.63 -3.30
N LEU A 61 -5.53 1.87 -4.36
CA LEU A 61 -4.30 1.08 -4.38
C LEU A 61 -3.06 1.96 -4.21
N THR A 62 -2.97 3.05 -4.97
CA THR A 62 -1.90 4.03 -4.86
C THR A 62 -1.85 4.59 -3.44
N TYR A 63 -2.97 5.06 -2.90
CA TYR A 63 -3.04 5.62 -1.56
C TYR A 63 -2.52 4.65 -0.48
N LEU A 64 -2.99 3.41 -0.48
CA LEU A 64 -2.56 2.40 0.50
C LEU A 64 -1.07 2.07 0.36
N SER A 65 -0.60 1.90 -0.87
CA SER A 65 0.81 1.59 -1.12
C SER A 65 1.74 2.74 -0.71
N SER A 66 1.33 3.99 -0.99
CA SER A 66 2.06 5.19 -0.59
C SER A 66 2.09 5.33 0.92
N LEU A 67 0.98 5.03 1.62
CA LEU A 67 0.93 5.09 3.07
C LEU A 67 1.86 4.07 3.71
N ARG A 68 1.89 2.82 3.21
CA ARG A 68 2.85 1.79 3.67
C ARG A 68 4.30 2.23 3.47
N ASN A 69 4.63 2.72 2.28
CA ASN A 69 5.99 3.20 1.99
C ASN A 69 6.35 4.40 2.88
N TYR A 70 5.40 5.32 3.10
CA TYR A 70 5.59 6.44 4.01
C TYR A 70 5.87 5.97 5.43
N THR A 71 5.14 4.97 5.95
CA THR A 71 5.40 4.45 7.29
C THR A 71 6.79 3.81 7.39
N GLU A 72 7.24 3.09 6.37
CA GLU A 72 8.60 2.52 6.32
C GLU A 72 9.66 3.65 6.38
N LEU A 73 9.52 4.66 5.52
CA LEU A 73 10.41 5.83 5.50
C LEU A 73 10.38 6.61 6.82
N TYR A 74 9.19 6.79 7.40
CA TYR A 74 9.03 7.49 8.66
C TYR A 74 9.74 6.72 9.78
N HIS A 75 9.60 5.40 9.86
CA HIS A 75 10.29 4.59 10.87
C HIS A 75 11.81 4.64 10.74
N GLU A 76 12.35 4.74 9.53
CA GLU A 76 13.79 4.77 9.26
C GLU A 76 14.39 6.16 9.50
N PHE A 77 13.76 7.20 8.95
CA PHE A 77 14.34 8.55 8.89
C PHE A 77 13.78 9.52 9.93
N HIS A 78 12.63 9.25 10.56
CA HIS A 78 12.11 10.17 11.58
C HIS A 78 13.03 10.20 12.81
N GLY A 79 13.23 11.39 13.36
CA GLY A 79 14.08 11.58 14.53
C GLY A 79 13.46 10.92 15.77
N ARG A 80 14.14 9.90 16.32
CA ARG A 80 13.76 9.26 17.60
C ARG A 80 14.43 9.94 18.82
N GLY A 81 14.84 11.20 18.69
CA GLY A 81 15.67 11.92 19.66
C GLY A 81 17.12 12.08 19.17
N GLU A 82 18.06 12.25 20.09
CA GLU A 82 19.49 12.33 19.78
C GLU A 82 20.00 10.98 19.26
N ARG A 83 20.62 11.00 18.07
CA ARG A 83 21.24 9.82 17.44
C ARG A 83 22.74 9.81 17.74
N THR A 84 23.34 8.63 17.85
CA THR A 84 24.81 8.57 18.00
C THR A 84 25.52 8.98 16.71
N VAL A 85 26.80 9.34 16.81
CA VAL A 85 27.63 9.68 15.64
C VAL A 85 27.70 8.51 14.65
N LYS A 86 27.75 7.27 15.16
CA LYS A 86 27.73 6.06 14.34
C LYS A 86 26.41 5.90 13.60
N ASP A 87 25.28 5.94 14.32
CA ASP A 87 23.95 5.77 13.70
C ASP A 87 23.68 6.84 12.64
N THR A 88 24.18 8.06 12.88
CA THR A 88 24.04 9.17 11.93
C THR A 88 24.91 8.94 10.70
N ALA A 89 26.15 8.48 10.87
CA ALA A 89 27.05 8.14 9.78
C ALA A 89 26.45 7.01 8.92
N ASP A 90 25.99 5.92 9.55
CA ASP A 90 25.38 4.79 8.86
C ASP A 90 24.11 5.18 8.10
N LEU A 91 23.24 6.03 8.70
CA LEU A 91 22.01 6.53 8.07
C LEU A 91 22.27 7.26 6.74
N VAL A 92 23.35 8.05 6.68
CA VAL A 92 23.70 8.85 5.49
C VAL A 92 24.69 8.12 4.56
N GLY A 93 25.09 6.89 4.90
CA GLY A 93 26.01 6.07 4.11
C GLY A 93 27.49 6.39 4.29
N PHE A 94 27.89 6.99 5.42
CA PHE A 94 29.28 7.18 5.81
C PHE A 94 29.76 6.07 6.77
N LYS A 95 31.06 5.76 6.70
CA LYS A 95 31.75 4.90 7.68
C LYS A 95 32.51 5.76 8.68
N LEU A 96 32.68 5.27 9.90
CA LEU A 96 33.56 5.92 10.87
C LEU A 96 35.04 5.67 10.53
N PRO A 97 35.96 6.58 10.90
CA PRO A 97 37.40 6.37 10.72
C PRO A 97 37.96 5.11 11.40
N THR A 98 37.22 4.57 12.37
CA THR A 98 37.57 3.35 13.14
C THR A 98 37.05 2.07 12.49
N ASP A 99 36.14 2.16 11.50
CA ASP A 99 35.61 0.98 10.81
C ASP A 99 36.65 0.42 9.81
N PRO A 100 36.71 -0.92 9.64
CA PRO A 100 37.58 -1.52 8.64
C PRO A 100 37.20 -1.07 7.22
N LYS A 101 38.23 -0.82 6.40
CA LYS A 101 38.08 -0.37 5.00
C LYS A 101 37.24 -1.34 4.20
#